data_AF-A0A7J2JK73-F1
#
_entry.id   AF-A0A7J2JK73-F1
#
_cell.length_a   1.000
_cell.length_b   1.000
_cell.length_c   1.000
_cell.angle_alpha   90.00
_cell.angle_beta   90.00
_cell.angle_gamma   90.00
#
_symmetry.space_group_name_H-M   'P 1'
#
loop_
_entity.id
_entity.type
_entity.pdbx_description
1 polymer ?
#
loop_
_entity_poly.entity_id
_entity_poly.type
_entity_poly.pdbx_seq_one_letter_code
_entity_poly.pdbx_strand_id
1 'polypeptide(L)'
;MNFLDFLSDYSREIVLIKGNHDTIIGPIAGKKGVKVLPYYFFKKRKIYITHGHKIPSDKDFKSSKVLVIAHDHPALALREEIRSERIKCFLKGNWNGKILIQIPSLNFITEGTDITQGVMLSPFMSRNLDEFEVYGVEDDRIFYFGRLGDME
;
A
#
# COMPACT_ATOMS: atom_id res chain seq x y z
N MET A 1 24.72 -4.33 -6.83
CA MET A 1 24.13 -2.99 -6.58
C MET A 1 22.97 -3.18 -5.60
N ASN A 2 22.94 -2.49 -4.46
CA ASN A 2 21.80 -2.57 -3.53
C ASN A 2 20.62 -1.79 -4.15
N PHE A 3 19.39 -2.23 -3.97
CA PHE A 3 18.19 -1.53 -4.45
C PHE A 3 18.13 -0.06 -4.02
N LEU A 4 18.59 0.27 -2.81
CA LEU A 4 18.67 1.66 -2.33
C LEU A 4 19.70 2.50 -3.11
N ASP A 5 20.79 1.89 -3.57
CA ASP A 5 21.79 2.60 -4.39
C ASP A 5 21.20 2.91 -5.76
N PHE A 6 20.53 1.92 -6.36
CA PHE A 6 19.78 2.14 -7.61
C PHE A 6 18.77 3.28 -7.45
N LEU A 7 17.96 3.30 -6.40
CA LEU A 7 17.00 4.39 -6.18
C LEU A 7 17.68 5.75 -5.99
N SER A 8 18.87 5.79 -5.39
CA SER A 8 19.57 7.04 -5.10
C SER A 8 20.06 7.76 -6.37
N ASP A 9 20.35 7.01 -7.44
CA ASP A 9 20.72 7.57 -8.73
C ASP A 9 19.56 8.30 -9.42
N TYR A 10 18.30 7.99 -9.05
CA TYR A 10 17.09 8.55 -9.66
C TYR A 10 16.25 9.40 -8.70
N SER A 11 16.67 9.55 -7.44
CA SER A 11 15.87 10.21 -6.39
C SER A 11 16.66 11.28 -5.67
N ARG A 12 16.09 12.48 -5.52
CA ARG A 12 16.67 13.54 -4.69
C ARG A 12 16.69 13.17 -3.20
N GLU A 13 15.68 12.45 -2.73
CA GLU A 13 15.54 12.03 -1.33
C GLU A 13 14.91 10.64 -1.29
N ILE A 14 15.42 9.77 -0.42
CA ILE A 14 14.81 8.48 -0.11
C ILE A 14 14.34 8.50 1.33
N VAL A 15 13.05 8.21 1.52
CA VAL A 15 12.44 8.06 2.83
C VAL A 15 11.88 6.65 2.96
N LEU A 16 12.33 5.93 3.98
CA LEU A 16 11.81 4.62 4.34
C LEU A 16 10.77 4.77 5.44
N ILE A 17 9.58 4.24 5.18
CA ILE A 17 8.50 4.19 6.17
C ILE A 17 8.54 2.83 6.86
N LYS A 18 8.72 2.83 8.18
CA LYS A 18 8.92 1.59 8.94
C LYS A 18 7.64 0.75 9.03
N GLY A 19 7.71 -0.49 8.59
CA GLY A 19 6.72 -1.54 8.80
C GLY A 19 6.97 -2.39 10.05
N ASN A 20 6.07 -3.34 10.29
CA ASN A 20 6.09 -4.23 11.47
C ASN A 20 7.21 -5.29 11.38
N HIS A 21 7.67 -5.67 10.18
CA HIS A 21 8.76 -6.64 9.98
C HIS A 21 10.15 -5.98 9.88
N ASP A 22 10.22 -4.64 9.94
CA ASP A 22 11.44 -3.86 9.68
C ASP A 22 12.31 -3.69 10.93
N THR A 23 12.72 -4.81 11.54
CA THR A 23 13.54 -4.81 12.76
C THR A 23 15.01 -4.47 12.50
N ILE A 24 15.51 -4.72 11.28
CA ILE A 24 16.94 -4.60 10.90
C ILE A 24 17.24 -3.33 10.07
N ILE A 25 16.23 -2.51 9.75
CA ILE A 25 16.41 -1.34 8.85
C ILE A 25 17.24 -0.20 9.49
N GLY A 26 17.19 -0.05 10.82
CA GLY A 26 17.87 1.04 11.52
C GLY A 26 19.38 1.14 11.22
N PRO A 27 20.16 0.05 11.42
CA PRO A 27 21.59 0.03 11.12
C PRO A 27 21.95 0.22 9.64
N ILE A 28 21.10 -0.25 8.71
CA ILE A 28 21.36 -0.19 7.25
C ILE A 28 21.08 1.22 6.72
N ALA A 29 20.01 1.85 7.18
CA ALA A 29 19.63 3.19 6.76
C ALA A 29 20.63 4.27 7.22
N GLY A 30 21.19 4.13 8.44
CA GLY A 30 22.19 5.04 8.98
C GLY A 30 23.49 5.09 8.18
N LYS A 31 23.88 3.98 7.52
CA LYS A 31 25.09 3.91 6.68
C LYS A 31 24.93 4.54 5.29
N LYS A 32 23.69 4.72 4.82
CA LYS A 32 23.41 5.19 3.45
C LYS A 32 22.71 6.55 3.39
N GLY A 33 22.62 7.27 4.52
CA GLY A 33 21.97 8.59 4.57
C GLY A 33 20.46 8.55 4.31
N VAL A 34 19.82 7.39 4.48
CA VAL A 34 18.39 7.21 4.20
C VAL A 34 17.57 7.55 5.43
N LYS A 35 16.53 8.37 5.26
CA LYS A 35 15.67 8.80 6.36
C LYS A 35 14.65 7.72 6.69
N VAL A 36 14.64 7.22 7.93
CA VAL A 36 13.62 6.25 8.38
C VAL A 36 12.59 6.97 9.25
N LEU A 37 11.33 6.90 8.86
CA LEU A 37 10.21 7.55 9.54
C LEU A 37 9.08 6.55 9.84
N PRO A 38 8.25 6.81 10.86
CA PRO A 38 7.03 6.02 11.08
C PRO A 38 5.93 6.31 10.04
N TYR A 39 5.97 7.49 9.42
CA TYR A 39 5.05 7.94 8.38
C TYR A 39 5.66 9.12 7.61
N TYR A 40 5.06 9.50 6.50
CA TYR A 40 5.37 10.74 5.78
C TYR A 40 4.09 11.54 5.53
N PHE A 41 4.14 12.87 5.71
CA PHE A 41 2.97 13.74 5.56
C PHE A 41 3.22 14.90 4.60
N PHE A 42 2.48 14.90 3.48
CA PHE A 42 2.48 16.01 2.52
C PHE A 42 1.52 17.11 2.97
N LYS A 43 1.97 17.99 3.86
CA LYS A 43 1.15 19.04 4.51
C LYS A 43 0.25 19.85 3.57
N LYS A 44 0.79 20.31 2.42
CA LYS A 44 0.01 21.11 1.45
C LYS A 44 -1.14 20.32 0.80
N ARG A 45 -0.93 19.02 0.56
CA ARG A 45 -1.92 18.13 -0.07
C ARG A 45 -2.77 17.35 0.94
N LYS A 46 -2.41 17.40 2.23
CA LYS A 46 -3.03 16.62 3.32
C LYS A 46 -3.02 15.11 3.05
N ILE A 47 -1.91 14.59 2.48
CA ILE A 47 -1.73 13.17 2.22
C ILE A 47 -0.83 12.59 3.31
N TYR A 48 -1.30 11.55 3.98
CA TYR A 48 -0.59 10.83 5.02
C TYR A 48 -0.24 9.42 4.53
N ILE A 49 1.05 9.10 4.50
CA ILE A 49 1.57 7.80 4.04
C ILE A 49 2.12 7.06 5.25
N THR A 50 1.68 5.82 5.46
CA THR A 50 2.21 4.93 6.51
C THR A 50 2.21 3.48 6.03
N HIS A 51 2.89 2.58 6.74
CA HIS A 51 2.89 1.16 6.37
C HIS A 51 1.49 0.55 6.45
N GLY A 52 0.69 0.91 7.47
CA GLY A 52 -0.67 0.40 7.64
C GLY A 52 -0.84 -0.70 8.69
N HIS A 53 0.23 -1.15 9.36
CA HIS A 53 0.17 -2.16 10.44
C HIS A 53 -0.48 -1.67 11.75
N LYS A 54 -0.75 -0.37 11.87
CA LYS A 54 -1.37 0.24 13.06
C LYS A 54 -2.11 1.52 12.67
N ILE A 55 -3.17 1.86 13.41
CA ILE A 55 -3.86 3.15 13.27
C ILE A 55 -3.06 4.23 14.02
N PRO A 56 -2.54 5.28 13.34
CA PRO A 56 -1.87 6.39 14.00
C PRO A 56 -2.85 7.29 14.77
N SER A 57 -2.33 8.03 15.74
CA SER A 57 -3.12 8.98 16.56
C SER A 57 -2.57 10.41 16.51
N ASP A 58 -1.53 10.65 15.71
CA ASP A 58 -0.86 11.94 15.58
C ASP A 58 -1.72 13.01 14.86
N LYS A 59 -1.29 14.26 14.98
CA LYS A 59 -2.01 15.42 14.42
C LYS A 59 -2.05 15.43 12.89
N ASP A 60 -1.03 14.88 12.24
CA ASP A 60 -0.91 14.87 10.78
C ASP A 60 -1.90 13.84 10.21
N PHE A 61 -2.01 12.68 10.85
CA PHE A 61 -3.03 11.69 10.56
C PHE A 61 -4.45 12.27 10.71
N LYS A 62 -4.73 12.92 11.85
CA LYS A 62 -6.04 13.54 12.10
C LYS A 62 -6.40 14.59 11.04
N SER A 63 -5.45 15.44 10.66
CA SER A 63 -5.65 16.53 9.70
C SER A 63 -5.60 16.12 8.22
N SER A 64 -5.20 14.88 7.92
CA SER A 64 -5.14 14.34 6.56
C SER A 64 -6.51 14.25 5.88
N LYS A 65 -6.53 14.32 4.55
CA LYS A 65 -7.69 14.03 3.70
C LYS A 65 -7.53 12.73 2.92
N VAL A 66 -6.29 12.33 2.65
CA VAL A 66 -5.94 11.11 1.93
C VAL A 66 -4.97 10.30 2.78
N LEU A 67 -5.26 9.01 2.91
CA LEU A 67 -4.41 8.02 3.54
C LEU A 67 -3.86 7.10 2.45
N VAL A 68 -2.56 6.87 2.46
CA VAL A 68 -1.90 5.87 1.60
C VAL A 68 -1.25 4.85 2.52
N ILE A 69 -1.63 3.58 2.37
CA ILE A 69 -1.12 2.48 3.18
C ILE A 69 -0.57 1.35 2.31
N ALA A 70 0.30 0.53 2.89
CA ALA A 70 0.83 -0.69 2.30
C ALA A 70 0.31 -1.89 3.12
N HIS A 71 1.20 -2.75 3.61
CA HIS A 71 0.93 -3.90 4.49
C HIS A 71 0.35 -5.14 3.80
N ASP A 72 -0.92 -5.14 3.40
CA ASP A 72 -1.57 -6.38 2.92
C ASP A 72 -1.21 -6.74 1.48
N HIS A 73 -0.69 -5.76 0.73
CA HIS A 73 -0.32 -5.91 -0.68
C HIS A 73 -1.46 -6.50 -1.53
N PRO A 74 -2.58 -5.78 -1.72
CA PRO A 74 -3.74 -6.31 -2.42
C PRO A 74 -3.44 -6.79 -3.84
N ALA A 75 -4.04 -7.92 -4.19
CA ALA A 75 -4.10 -8.50 -5.53
C ALA A 75 -5.51 -9.02 -5.82
N LEU A 76 -5.93 -8.96 -7.07
CA LEU A 76 -7.18 -9.55 -7.55
C LEU A 76 -6.88 -10.88 -8.25
N ALA A 77 -7.48 -11.96 -7.76
CA ALA A 77 -7.43 -13.24 -8.45
C ALA A 77 -8.49 -13.31 -9.55
N LEU A 78 -8.06 -13.31 -10.81
CA LEU A 78 -8.87 -13.59 -11.98
C LEU A 78 -8.95 -15.11 -12.14
N ARG A 79 -10.16 -15.65 -12.16
CA ARG A 79 -10.42 -17.10 -12.21
C ARG A 79 -11.23 -17.43 -13.45
N GLU A 80 -10.70 -18.33 -14.25
CA GLU A 80 -11.42 -19.09 -15.27
C GLU A 80 -11.34 -20.58 -14.91
N GLU A 81 -12.26 -21.41 -15.39
CA GLU A 81 -12.52 -22.80 -14.94
C GLU A 81 -11.28 -23.64 -14.55
N ILE A 82 -10.16 -23.48 -15.26
CA ILE A 82 -8.93 -24.28 -15.07
C ILE A 82 -7.73 -23.40 -14.63
N ARG A 83 -7.84 -22.07 -14.69
CA ARG A 83 -6.72 -21.14 -14.47
C ARG A 83 -7.10 -20.03 -13.50
N SER A 84 -6.27 -19.82 -12.50
CA SER A 84 -6.31 -18.62 -11.66
C SER A 84 -5.03 -17.83 -11.86
N GLU A 85 -5.17 -16.54 -12.15
CA GLU A 85 -4.06 -15.60 -12.20
C GLU A 85 -4.29 -14.48 -11.21
N ARG A 86 -3.22 -13.98 -10.58
CA ARG A 86 -3.31 -12.82 -9.70
C ARG A 86 -2.69 -11.62 -10.37
N ILE A 87 -3.47 -10.55 -10.44
CA ILE A 87 -2.96 -9.23 -10.80
C ILE A 87 -2.86 -8.39 -9.55
N LYS A 88 -1.81 -7.58 -9.44
CA LYS A 88 -1.71 -6.60 -8.36
C LYS A 88 -2.76 -5.54 -8.52
N CYS A 89 -3.26 -4.98 -7.44
CA CYS A 89 -4.24 -3.90 -7.55
C CYS A 89 -4.06 -2.84 -6.47
N PHE A 90 -4.42 -1.60 -6.79
CA PHE A 90 -4.75 -0.63 -5.77
C PHE A 90 -6.19 -0.84 -5.29
N LEU A 91 -6.42 -0.58 -4.01
CA LEU A 91 -7.75 -0.43 -3.46
C LEU A 91 -7.97 1.02 -3.08
N LYS A 92 -9.11 1.60 -3.46
CA LYS A 92 -9.50 2.96 -3.11
C LYS A 92 -10.88 2.95 -2.48
N GLY A 93 -11.00 3.52 -1.27
CA GLY A 93 -12.28 3.58 -0.57
C GLY A 93 -12.34 4.71 0.43
N ASN A 94 -13.38 4.69 1.28
CA ASN A 94 -13.54 5.65 2.37
C ASN A 94 -13.09 5.05 3.70
N TRP A 95 -12.28 5.79 4.43
CA TRP A 95 -11.95 5.49 5.82
C TRP A 95 -12.28 6.69 6.71
N ASN A 96 -13.41 6.62 7.42
CA ASN A 96 -13.85 7.61 8.40
C ASN A 96 -13.83 9.05 7.83
N GLY A 97 -14.35 9.23 6.61
CA GLY A 97 -14.39 10.51 5.90
C GLY A 97 -13.09 10.91 5.19
N LYS A 98 -12.09 10.02 5.16
CA LYS A 98 -10.84 10.19 4.39
C LYS A 98 -10.84 9.27 3.18
N ILE A 99 -10.18 9.67 2.11
CA ILE A 99 -9.87 8.76 1.01
C ILE A 99 -8.77 7.82 1.51
N LEU A 100 -8.99 6.51 1.43
CA LEU A 100 -7.99 5.49 1.72
C LEU A 100 -7.54 4.86 0.41
N ILE A 101 -6.24 4.81 0.19
CA ILE A 101 -5.60 4.12 -0.92
C ILE A 101 -4.67 3.07 -0.33
N GLN A 102 -4.89 1.80 -0.64
CA GLN A 102 -3.93 0.74 -0.35
C GLN A 102 -3.17 0.38 -1.62
N ILE A 103 -1.84 0.41 -1.53
CA ILE A 103 -0.97 0.13 -2.67
C ILE A 103 -0.63 -1.35 -2.76
N PRO A 104 -0.47 -1.91 -3.97
CA PRO A 104 0.01 -3.27 -4.14
C PRO A 104 1.49 -3.40 -3.77
N SER A 105 1.99 -4.63 -3.72
CA SER A 105 3.42 -4.87 -3.60
C SER A 105 4.20 -4.36 -4.82
N LEU A 106 5.33 -3.70 -4.58
CA LEU A 106 6.30 -3.36 -5.62
C LEU A 106 7.28 -4.52 -5.93
N ASN A 107 7.24 -5.63 -5.20
CA ASN A 107 8.13 -6.77 -5.44
C ASN A 107 7.62 -7.69 -6.57
N PHE A 108 8.52 -8.31 -7.33
CA PHE A 108 8.11 -9.25 -8.40
C PHE A 108 7.86 -10.68 -7.91
N ILE A 109 8.14 -10.96 -6.63
CA ILE A 109 8.13 -12.33 -6.08
C ILE A 109 6.79 -12.67 -5.44
N THR A 110 6.16 -11.73 -4.74
CA THR A 110 4.88 -12.01 -4.05
C THR A 110 3.76 -11.27 -4.78
N GLU A 111 2.79 -12.03 -5.26
CA GLU A 111 1.64 -11.51 -5.99
C GLU A 111 0.78 -10.60 -5.11
N GLY A 112 0.62 -10.94 -3.83
CA GLY A 112 -0.17 -10.17 -2.87
C GLY A 112 -1.27 -10.98 -2.19
N THR A 113 -2.04 -10.31 -1.33
CA THR A 113 -3.23 -10.91 -0.71
C THR A 113 -4.41 -10.81 -1.68
N ASP A 114 -5.04 -11.95 -1.97
CA ASP A 114 -6.25 -11.97 -2.79
C ASP A 114 -7.40 -11.23 -2.09
N ILE A 115 -7.87 -10.13 -2.67
CA ILE A 115 -8.90 -9.28 -2.07
C ILE A 115 -10.29 -9.93 -2.06
N THR A 116 -10.50 -11.00 -2.84
CA THR A 116 -11.80 -11.69 -2.97
C THR A 116 -11.97 -12.83 -1.96
N GLN A 117 -10.87 -13.39 -1.43
CA GLN A 117 -10.89 -14.58 -0.57
C GLN A 117 -9.94 -14.49 0.63
N GLY A 118 -8.93 -13.63 0.54
CA GLY A 118 -7.89 -13.46 1.55
C GLY A 118 -8.33 -12.58 2.71
N VAL A 119 -7.62 -12.72 3.83
CA VAL A 119 -7.84 -11.90 5.03
C VAL A 119 -6.89 -10.72 5.00
N MET A 120 -7.44 -9.51 4.97
CA MET A 120 -6.67 -8.28 5.13
C MET A 120 -6.32 -8.08 6.60
N LEU A 121 -5.02 -7.95 6.89
CA LEU A 121 -4.47 -7.86 8.25
C LEU A 121 -4.34 -6.41 8.73
N SER A 122 -4.31 -5.43 7.83
CA SER A 122 -4.25 -4.03 8.23
C SER A 122 -5.52 -3.65 9.02
N PRO A 123 -5.39 -2.99 10.19
CA PRO A 123 -6.54 -2.45 10.90
C PRO A 123 -7.31 -1.37 10.12
N PHE A 124 -6.74 -0.84 9.02
CA PHE A 124 -7.48 0.04 8.11
C PHE A 124 -8.48 -0.73 7.24
N MET A 125 -8.20 -2.01 6.98
CA MET A 125 -8.94 -2.90 6.09
C MET A 125 -9.80 -3.91 6.85
N SER A 126 -9.69 -4.00 8.18
CA SER A 126 -10.57 -4.81 9.05
C SER A 126 -12.00 -4.22 9.14
N ARG A 127 -12.71 -4.23 8.01
CA ARG A 127 -14.06 -3.69 7.81
C ARG A 127 -14.67 -4.28 6.53
N ASN A 128 -15.94 -3.97 6.28
CA ASN A 128 -16.54 -4.23 4.96
C ASN A 128 -15.83 -3.38 3.89
N LEU A 129 -15.45 -4.03 2.80
CA LEU A 129 -14.69 -3.44 1.69
C LEU A 129 -15.50 -3.37 0.39
N ASP A 130 -16.78 -3.69 0.40
CA ASP A 130 -17.61 -3.86 -0.80
C ASP A 130 -17.61 -2.59 -1.65
N GLU A 131 -17.64 -1.42 -1.00
CA GLU A 131 -17.61 -0.10 -1.65
C GLU A 131 -16.21 0.34 -2.12
N PHE A 132 -15.16 -0.47 -1.89
CA PHE A 132 -13.82 -0.14 -2.36
C PHE A 132 -13.71 -0.42 -3.86
N GLU A 133 -13.21 0.58 -4.57
CA GLU A 133 -12.88 0.49 -5.98
C GLU A 133 -11.56 -0.24 -6.17
N VAL A 134 -11.52 -1.16 -7.14
CA VAL A 134 -10.36 -1.99 -7.47
C VAL A 134 -9.72 -1.50 -8.77
N TYR A 135 -8.42 -1.24 -8.71
CA TYR A 135 -7.63 -0.81 -9.85
C TYR A 135 -6.47 -1.78 -10.06
N GLY A 136 -6.65 -2.73 -10.96
CA GLY A 136 -5.62 -3.71 -11.34
C GLY A 136 -4.46 -3.02 -12.07
N VAL A 137 -3.25 -3.53 -11.87
CA VAL A 137 -2.01 -3.02 -12.43
C VAL A 137 -1.28 -4.18 -13.10
N GLU A 138 -1.07 -4.04 -14.41
CA GLU A 138 -0.27 -4.97 -15.20
C GLU A 138 0.62 -4.15 -16.13
N ASP A 139 1.92 -4.45 -16.14
CA ASP A 139 2.96 -3.67 -16.84
C ASP A 139 2.86 -2.15 -16.59
N ASP A 140 2.49 -1.39 -17.61
CA ASP A 140 2.35 0.07 -17.60
C ASP A 140 0.87 0.52 -17.62
N ARG A 141 -0.07 -0.43 -17.41
CA ARG A 141 -1.51 -0.19 -17.53
C ARG A 141 -2.23 -0.31 -16.21
N ILE A 142 -3.28 0.51 -16.08
CA ILE A 142 -4.21 0.48 -14.95
C ILE A 142 -5.59 0.11 -15.49
N PHE A 143 -6.18 -0.93 -14.92
CA PHE A 143 -7.50 -1.44 -15.27
C PHE A 143 -8.45 -1.18 -14.11
N TYR A 144 -9.57 -0.50 -14.37
CA TYR A 144 -10.63 -0.33 -13.38
C TYR A 144 -11.57 -1.53 -13.44
N PHE A 145 -11.70 -2.25 -12.32
CA PHE A 145 -12.53 -3.46 -12.22
C PHE A 145 -13.89 -3.22 -11.55
N GLY A 146 -14.18 -2.01 -11.10
CA GLY A 146 -15.41 -1.73 -10.36
C GLY A 146 -15.21 -1.79 -8.85
N ARG A 147 -16.32 -1.99 -8.13
CA ARG A 147 -16.31 -2.13 -6.67
C ARG A 147 -16.10 -3.59 -6.30
N LEU A 148 -15.44 -3.82 -5.17
CA LEU A 148 -15.17 -5.18 -4.70
C LEU A 148 -16.45 -5.98 -4.45
N GLY A 149 -17.51 -5.34 -3.96
CA GLY A 149 -18.81 -5.99 -3.73
C GLY A 149 -19.54 -6.40 -5.01
N ASP A 150 -19.11 -5.91 -6.18
CA ASP A 150 -19.68 -6.27 -7.47
C ASP A 150 -18.94 -7.48 -8.10
N MET A 151 -17.93 -8.06 -7.44
CA MET A 151 -17.01 -9.08 -7.98
C MET A 151 -17.37 -10.53 -7.60
N GLU A 152 -18.64 -10.81 -7.34
CA GLU A 152 -19.15 -12.17 -7.09
C GLU A 152 -19.52 -12.94 -8.38
#